data_AF-A0A6N8SPP2-F1
#
_entry.id   AF-A0A6N8SPP2-F1
#
_cell.length_a   1.000
_cell.length_b   1.000
_cell.length_c   1.000
_cell.angle_alpha   90.00
_cell.angle_beta   90.00
_cell.angle_gamma   90.00
#
_symmetry.space_group_name_H-M   'P 1'
#
loop_
_entity.id
_entity.type
_entity.pdbx_description
1 polymer ?
#
loop_
_entity_poly.entity_id
_entity_poly.type
_entity_poly.pdbx_seq_one_letter_code
_entity_poly.pdbx_strand_id
1 'polypeptide(L)'
;MQSGPSIHFERRDPARNMKRFYRLTVQQDLFGTVLLVREWGRIGVSSHQQTQEAPDLAAASLHAQRLAGEKQRRGYVPVAR
;
A
#
# COMPACT_ATOMS: atom_id res chain seq x y z
N MET A 1 10.70 2.97 13.19
CA MET A 1 10.49 2.53 11.79
C MET A 1 10.66 3.74 10.91
N GLN A 2 11.58 3.71 9.94
CA GLN A 2 11.80 4.83 9.03
C GLN A 2 10.69 4.84 7.97
N SER A 3 10.08 6.00 7.69
CA SER A 3 9.08 6.11 6.62
C SER A 3 9.78 5.99 5.27
N GLY A 4 9.58 4.85 4.60
CA GLY A 4 10.10 4.62 3.25
C GLY A 4 9.16 5.08 2.13
N PRO A 5 9.55 4.96 0.85
CA PRO A 5 8.72 5.34 -0.28
C PRO A 5 7.38 4.60 -0.24
N SER A 6 6.30 5.35 -0.48
CA SER A 6 4.95 4.80 -0.47
C SER A 6 4.14 5.21 -1.69
N ILE A 7 3.22 4.34 -2.09
CA ILE A 7 2.22 4.60 -3.15
C ILE A 7 0.84 4.54 -2.50
N HIS A 8 0.11 5.66 -2.56
CA HIS A 8 -1.26 5.76 -2.06
C HIS A 8 -2.24 5.60 -3.23
N PHE A 9 -3.26 4.78 -3.01
CA PHE A 9 -4.30 4.51 -3.98
C PHE A 9 -5.67 4.78 -3.37
N GLU A 10 -6.59 5.26 -4.20
CA GLU A 10 -7.97 5.46 -3.80
C GLU A 10 -8.92 4.81 -4.80
N ARG A 11 -10.04 4.31 -4.27
CA ARG A 11 -11.18 3.86 -5.07
C ARG A 11 -12.44 4.51 -4.53
N ARG A 12 -13.04 5.36 -5.36
CA ARG A 12 -14.25 6.12 -5.05
C ARG A 12 -15.33 5.79 -6.07
N ASP A 13 -16.48 5.35 -5.56
CA ASP A 13 -17.70 5.12 -6.35
C ASP A 13 -18.89 5.54 -5.48
N PRO A 14 -19.42 6.76 -5.69
CA PRO A 14 -20.52 7.29 -4.90
C PRO A 14 -21.81 6.46 -5.01
N ALA A 15 -22.09 5.90 -6.19
CA ALA A 15 -23.30 5.11 -6.44
C ALA A 15 -23.34 3.83 -5.59
N ARG A 16 -22.16 3.31 -5.22
CA ARG A 16 -22.00 2.14 -4.35
C ARG A 16 -21.59 2.47 -2.91
N ASN A 17 -21.68 3.75 -2.51
CA ASN A 17 -21.17 4.24 -1.21
C ASN A 17 -19.72 3.76 -0.93
N MET A 18 -18.89 3.69 -1.97
CA MET A 18 -17.55 3.13 -1.93
C MET A 18 -16.53 4.27 -1.81
N LYS A 19 -15.81 4.33 -0.69
CA LYS A 19 -14.73 5.29 -0.48
C LYS A 19 -13.59 4.60 0.26
N ARG A 20 -12.73 3.90 -0.47
CA ARG A 20 -11.65 3.06 0.08
C ARG A 20 -10.30 3.58 -0.34
N PHE A 21 -9.29 3.30 0.47
CA PHE A 21 -7.90 3.50 0.09
C PHE A 21 -7.10 2.21 0.24
N TYR A 22 -5.94 2.21 -0.40
CA TYR A 22 -4.91 1.19 -0.28
C TYR A 22 -3.55 1.89 -0.35
N ARG A 23 -2.64 1.60 0.59
CA ARG A 23 -1.29 2.17 0.62
C ARG A 23 -0.27 1.05 0.69
N LEU A 24 0.77 1.17 -0.12
CA LEU A 24 1.92 0.28 -0.15
C LEU A 24 3.15 1.08 0.24
N THR A 25 3.88 0.64 1.25
CA THR A 25 5.12 1.29 1.71
C THR A 25 6.22 0.24 1.78
N VAL A 26 7.32 0.49 1.09
CA VAL A 26 8.55 -0.31 1.25
C VAL A 26 9.42 0.43 2.25
N GLN A 27 9.78 -0.21 3.36
CA GLN A 27 10.63 0.38 4.39
C GLN A 27 11.70 -0.60 4.83
N GLN A 28 12.77 -0.08 5.41
CA GLN A 28 13.78 -0.86 6.11
C GLN A 28 13.74 -0.50 7.60
N ASP A 29 13.79 -1.50 8.48
CA ASP A 29 13.89 -1.25 9.92
C ASP A 29 15.33 -0.86 10.33
N LEU A 30 15.56 -0.66 11.63
CA LEU A 30 16.87 -0.26 12.15
C LEU A 30 17.92 -1.37 12.11
N PHE A 31 17.50 -2.62 11.90
CA PHE A 31 18.35 -3.80 11.86
C PHE A 31 18.61 -4.29 10.43
N GLY A 32 18.13 -3.55 9.42
CA GLY A 32 18.30 -3.87 8.02
C GLY A 32 17.20 -4.76 7.43
N THR A 33 16.21 -5.17 8.22
CA THR A 33 15.07 -5.97 7.74
C THR A 33 14.23 -5.16 6.78
N VAL A 34 13.99 -5.70 5.59
CA VAL A 34 13.13 -5.06 4.60
C VAL A 34 11.69 -5.50 4.80
N LEU A 35 10.80 -4.52 4.86
CA LEU A 35 9.38 -4.71 5.12
C LEU A 35 8.54 -4.09 4.01
N LEU A 36 7.57 -4.85 3.51
CA LEU A 36 6.45 -4.32 2.75
C LEU A 36 5.27 -4.13 3.68
N VAL A 37 4.89 -2.88 3.91
CA VAL A 37 3.71 -2.50 4.67
C VAL A 37 2.56 -2.26 3.71
N ARG A 38 1.43 -2.92 3.98
CA ARG A 38 0.16 -2.75 3.28
C ARG A 38 -0.83 -2.15 4.25
N GLU A 39 -1.45 -1.04 3.87
CA GLU A 39 -2.54 -0.45 4.63
C GLU A 39 -3.78 -0.30 3.77
N TRP A 40 -4.95 -0.53 4.33
CA TRP A 40 -6.21 -0.42 3.60
C TRP A 40 -7.36 -0.12 4.52
N GLY A 41 -8.38 0.56 3.99
CA GLY A 41 -9.53 0.91 4.81
C GLY A 41 -10.53 1.78 4.07
N ARG A 42 -11.55 2.20 4.81
CA ARG A 42 -12.48 3.23 4.35
C ARG A 42 -11.88 4.59 4.71
N ILE A 43 -11.88 5.53 3.75
CA ILE A 43 -11.27 6.85 3.97
C ILE A 43 -12.09 7.61 5.02
N GLY A 44 -11.42 8.05 6.10
CA GLY A 44 -12.01 8.83 7.19
C GLY A 44 -12.68 8.01 8.29
N VAL A 45 -12.45 6.69 8.36
CA VAL A 45 -13.04 5.83 9.42
C VAL A 45 -11.94 5.06 10.16
N SER A 46 -11.59 3.89 9.66
CA SER A 46 -10.58 3.01 10.23
C SER A 46 -9.85 2.27 9.12
N SER A 47 -8.63 1.85 9.42
CA SER A 47 -7.78 1.13 8.51
C SER A 47 -7.17 -0.09 9.18
N HIS A 48 -6.86 -1.08 8.36
CA HIS A 48 -6.06 -2.22 8.72
C HIS A 48 -4.67 -2.06 8.12
N GLN A 49 -3.69 -2.66 8.80
CA GLN A 49 -2.32 -2.74 8.34
C GLN A 49 -1.86 -4.19 8.40
N GLN A 50 -1.09 -4.60 7.41
CA GLN A 50 -0.33 -5.85 7.44
C GLN A 50 1.07 -5.59 6.93
N THR A 51 2.04 -6.07 7.70
CA THR A 51 3.45 -6.01 7.35
C THR A 51 3.91 -7.39 6.90
N GLN A 52 4.75 -7.44 5.88
CA GLN A 52 5.38 -8.66 5.41
C GLN A 52 6.87 -8.40 5.22
N GLU A 53 7.70 -9.29 5.74
CA GLU A 53 9.15 -9.27 5.51
C GLU A 53 9.47 -9.66 4.06
N ALA A 54 10.53 -9.05 3.53
CA ALA A 54 11.07 -9.33 2.22
C ALA A 54 12.59 -9.56 2.33
N PRO A 55 13.18 -10.42 1.48
CA PRO A 55 14.62 -10.69 1.51
C PRO A 55 15.48 -9.45 1.29
N ASP A 56 15.03 -8.53 0.43
CA ASP A 56 15.73 -7.30 0.10
C ASP A 56 14.76 -6.23 -0.47
N LEU A 57 15.29 -5.04 -0.72
CA LEU A 57 14.52 -3.89 -1.25
C LEU A 57 13.98 -4.15 -2.66
N ALA A 58 14.69 -4.89 -3.50
CA ALA A 58 14.27 -5.18 -4.86
C ALA A 58 13.07 -6.14 -4.87
N ALA A 59 13.10 -7.20 -4.05
CA ALA A 59 12.02 -8.13 -3.84
C ALA A 59 10.78 -7.44 -3.26
N ALA A 60 10.96 -6.57 -2.26
CA ALA A 60 9.87 -5.76 -1.70
C ALA A 60 9.24 -4.84 -2.76
N SER A 61 10.07 -4.17 -3.55
CA SER A 61 9.62 -3.26 -4.61
C SER A 61 8.90 -3.99 -5.75
N LEU A 62 9.39 -5.16 -6.14
CA LEU A 62 8.73 -6.01 -7.14
C LEU A 62 7.37 -6.51 -6.63
N HIS A 63 7.30 -6.93 -5.36
CA HIS A 63 6.05 -7.33 -4.74
C HIS A 63 5.06 -6.15 -4.65
N ALA A 64 5.52 -4.97 -4.24
CA ALA A 64 4.70 -3.76 -4.24
C ALA A 64 4.15 -3.43 -5.63
N GLN A 65 4.97 -3.53 -6.68
CA GLN A 65 4.53 -3.30 -8.07
C GLN A 65 3.47 -4.30 -8.54
N ARG A 66 3.62 -5.59 -8.20
CA ARG A 66 2.59 -6.61 -8.51
C ARG A 66 1.27 -6.29 -7.85
N LEU A 67 1.28 -5.97 -6.56
CA LEU A 67 0.08 -5.55 -5.82
C LEU A 67 -0.53 -4.27 -6.39
N ALA A 68 0.30 -3.28 -6.76
CA ALA A 68 -0.15 -2.06 -7.39
C ALA A 68 -0.93 -2.35 -8.68
N GLY A 69 -0.38 -3.17 -9.58
CA GLY A 69 -1.05 -3.57 -10.82
C GLY A 69 -2.36 -4.34 -10.59
N GLU A 70 -2.40 -5.21 -9.58
CA GLU A 70 -3.64 -5.88 -9.17
C GLU A 70 -4.71 -4.91 -8.66
N LYS A 71 -4.33 -3.91 -7.85
CA LYS A 71 -5.27 -2.91 -7.33
C LYS A 71 -5.75 -1.97 -8.42
N GLN A 72 -4.87 -1.55 -9.32
CA GLN A 72 -5.25 -0.75 -10.49
C GLN A 72 -6.30 -1.44 -11.36
N ARG A 73 -6.12 -2.74 -11.64
CA ARG A 73 -7.14 -3.55 -12.35
C ARG A 73 -8.48 -3.64 -11.60
N ARG A 74 -8.48 -3.47 -10.27
CA ARG A 74 -9.69 -3.41 -9.44
C ARG A 74 -10.30 -1.99 -9.34
N GLY A 75 -9.81 -1.03 -10.13
CA GLY A 75 -10.30 0.35 -10.16
C GLY A 75 -9.77 1.24 -9.04
N TYR A 76 -8.66 0.86 -8.41
CA TYR A 76 -7.92 1.77 -7.53
C TYR A 76 -7.01 2.66 -8.38
N VAL A 77 -7.08 3.97 -8.19
CA VAL A 77 -6.23 4.92 -8.91
C VAL A 77 -5.11 5.42 -7.98
N PRO A 78 -3.86 5.49 -8.46
CA PRO A 78 -2.78 6.11 -7.70
C PRO A 78 -3.08 7.59 -7.52
N VAL A 79 -2.83 8.11 -6.33
CA VAL A 79 -3.01 9.51 -6.00
C VAL A 79 -1.73 10.03 -5.34
N ALA A 80 -1.29 11.21 -5.77
CA ALA A 80 -0.26 11.93 -5.05
C ALA A 80 -0.85 12.36 -3.70
N ARG A 81 -0.21 11.98 -2.61
CA ARG A 81 -0.55 12.41 -1.26
C ARG A 81 0.63 13.13 -0.64
#